data_AF-A0AAU7B3G4-F1
#
_entry.id   AF-A0AAU7B3G4-F1
#
_cell.length_a   1.000
_cell.length_b   1.000
_cell.length_c   1.000
_cell.angle_alpha   90.00
_cell.angle_beta   90.00
_cell.angle_gamma   90.00
#
_symmetry.space_group_name_H-M   'P 1'
#
loop_
_entity.id
_entity.type
_entity.pdbx_description
1 polymer ?
#
loop_
_entity_poly.entity_id
_entity_poly.type
_entity_poly.pdbx_seq_one_letter_code
_entity_poly.pdbx_strand_id
1 'polypeptide(L)'
;MFATPLRFLSIFCSAVVLLSLGGFAIDQARAGSNESQAGIARSGEQVDSEDAASYAKPTPAEEKARETANSSVREVLDDANDVVIAPFASIGDGSDSGWGRRGIPALIALLVYGFGFGFLARFATGRG
;
A
#
# COMPACT_ATOMS: atom_id res chain seq x y z
N MET A 1 -17.23 -29.83 -0.54
CA MET A 1 -16.13 -29.69 0.44
C MET A 1 -15.04 -28.69 0.03
N PHE A 2 -14.86 -28.33 -1.24
CA PHE A 2 -13.83 -27.36 -1.68
C PHE A 2 -14.17 -25.87 -1.51
N ALA A 3 -15.40 -25.52 -1.09
CA ALA A 3 -15.85 -24.12 -0.99
C ALA A 3 -15.16 -23.32 0.12
N THR A 4 -14.79 -23.98 1.23
CA THR A 4 -14.16 -23.33 2.38
C THR A 4 -12.71 -22.90 2.11
N PRO A 5 -11.80 -23.75 1.56
CA PRO A 5 -10.43 -23.32 1.28
C PRO A 5 -10.34 -22.24 0.20
N LEU A 6 -11.20 -22.29 -0.83
CA LEU A 6 -11.25 -21.26 -1.87
C LEU A 6 -11.69 -19.89 -1.32
N ARG A 7 -12.59 -19.87 -0.33
CA ARG A 7 -12.98 -18.64 0.36
C ARG A 7 -11.82 -18.05 1.18
N PHE A 8 -11.12 -18.88 1.95
CA PHE A 8 -9.96 -18.41 2.71
C PHE A 8 -8.85 -17.89 1.81
N LEU A 9 -8.58 -18.57 0.68
CA LEU A 9 -7.59 -18.12 -0.30
C LEU A 9 -7.99 -16.79 -0.96
N SER A 10 -9.24 -16.64 -1.38
CA SER A 10 -9.74 -15.38 -1.94
C SER A 10 -9.70 -14.22 -0.93
N ILE A 11 -10.08 -14.47 0.33
CA ILE A 11 -9.98 -13.49 1.42
C ILE A 11 -8.51 -13.10 1.63
N PHE A 12 -7.61 -14.09 1.69
CA PHE A 12 -6.19 -13.85 1.89
C PHE A 12 -5.58 -13.02 0.75
N CYS A 13 -5.80 -13.40 -0.52
CA CYS A 13 -5.32 -12.63 -1.67
C CYS A 13 -5.89 -11.21 -1.68
N SER A 14 -7.18 -11.04 -1.38
CA SER A 14 -7.81 -9.72 -1.31
C SER A 14 -7.23 -8.86 -0.19
N ALA A 15 -6.97 -9.46 0.98
CA ALA A 15 -6.38 -8.76 2.11
C ALA A 15 -4.95 -8.29 1.82
N VAL A 16 -4.12 -9.14 1.20
CA VAL A 16 -2.75 -8.79 0.78
C VAL A 16 -2.77 -7.60 -0.18
N VAL A 17 -3.63 -7.64 -1.20
CA VAL A 17 -3.75 -6.54 -2.19
C VAL A 17 -4.22 -5.24 -1.53
N LEU A 18 -5.24 -5.30 -0.65
CA LEU A 18 -5.77 -4.11 0.03
C LEU A 18 -4.75 -3.47 0.98
N LEU A 19 -4.03 -4.29 1.76
CA LEU A 19 -3.03 -3.79 2.69
C LEU A 19 -1.84 -3.15 1.94
N SER A 20 -1.39 -3.76 0.84
CA SER A 20 -0.28 -3.23 0.04
C SER A 20 -0.67 -1.94 -0.67
N LEU A 21 -1.88 -1.89 -1.27
CA LEU A 21 -2.40 -0.68 -1.91
C LEU A 21 -2.60 0.45 -0.90
N GLY A 22 -3.16 0.13 0.28
CA GLY A 22 -3.33 1.08 1.37
C GLY A 22 -1.99 1.64 1.84
N GLY A 23 -0.99 0.76 2.00
CA GLY A 23 0.38 1.15 2.28
C GLY A 23 0.91 2.11 1.22
N PHE A 24 0.90 1.71 -0.05
CA PHE A 24 1.42 2.50 -1.17
C PHE A 24 0.77 3.89 -1.25
N ALA A 25 -0.54 3.98 -1.05
CA ALA A 25 -1.26 5.25 -1.04
C ALA A 25 -0.76 6.18 0.09
N ILE A 26 -0.49 5.63 1.28
CA ILE A 26 0.10 6.39 2.39
C ILE A 26 1.49 6.91 2.02
N ASP A 27 2.33 6.11 1.37
CA ASP A 27 3.68 6.54 0.96
C ASP A 27 3.63 7.63 -0.10
N GLN A 28 2.74 7.52 -1.09
CA GLN A 28 2.54 8.58 -2.09
C GLN A 28 2.07 9.89 -1.43
N ALA A 29 1.19 9.82 -0.44
CA ALA A 29 0.73 10.99 0.32
C ALA A 29 1.86 11.62 1.16
N ARG A 30 2.71 10.79 1.77
CA ARG A 30 3.91 11.24 2.51
C ARG A 30 4.94 11.85 1.57
N ALA A 31 5.21 11.24 0.42
CA ALA A 31 6.14 11.76 -0.58
C ALA A 31 5.72 13.16 -1.06
N GLY A 32 4.44 13.37 -1.38
CA GLY A 32 3.92 14.70 -1.73
C GLY A 32 3.99 15.71 -0.58
N SER A 33 3.78 15.26 0.65
CA SER A 33 3.91 16.10 1.85
C SER A 33 5.35 16.53 2.10
N ASN A 34 6.32 15.61 1.94
CA ASN A 34 7.75 15.88 2.08
C ASN A 34 8.25 16.84 1.00
N GLU A 35 7.80 16.68 -0.25
CA GLU A 35 8.13 17.61 -1.35
C GLU A 35 7.63 19.03 -1.03
N SER A 36 6.40 19.14 -0.49
CA SER A 36 5.81 20.42 -0.08
C SER A 36 6.57 21.05 1.09
N GLN A 37 6.94 20.26 2.11
CA GLN A 37 7.73 20.72 3.25
C GLN A 37 9.16 21.11 2.85
N ALA A 38 9.79 20.37 1.95
CA ALA A 38 11.11 20.72 1.40
C ALA A 38 11.04 22.00 0.57
N GLY A 39 9.95 22.22 -0.17
CA GLY A 39 9.64 23.48 -0.83
C GLY A 39 9.52 24.65 0.16
N ILE A 40 8.78 24.48 1.25
CA ILE A 40 8.59 25.51 2.29
C ILE A 40 9.87 25.76 3.08
N ALA A 41 10.61 24.73 3.49
CA ALA A 41 11.88 24.88 4.19
C ALA A 41 12.92 25.64 3.35
N ARG A 42 12.96 25.36 2.04
CA ARG A 42 13.78 26.12 1.07
C ARG A 42 13.27 27.56 0.88
N SER A 43 11.99 27.82 1.13
CA SER A 43 11.36 29.14 1.09
C SER A 43 11.44 29.91 2.43
N GLY A 44 11.74 29.21 3.51
CA GLY A 44 11.49 29.62 4.89
C GLY A 44 12.74 29.73 5.77
N GLU A 45 13.93 29.89 5.17
CA GLU A 45 15.21 30.19 5.87
C GLU A 45 15.22 31.57 6.57
N GLN A 46 14.05 32.08 6.96
CA GLN A 46 13.89 33.38 7.60
C GLN A 46 12.71 33.39 8.59
N VAL A 47 12.59 32.39 9.47
CA VAL A 47 11.79 32.54 10.69
C VAL A 47 12.53 31.90 11.87
N ASP A 48 12.89 32.76 12.82
CA ASP A 48 13.71 32.48 13.99
C ASP A 48 13.18 31.34 14.86
N SER A 49 14.12 30.52 15.32
CA SER A 49 13.91 29.30 16.09
C SER A 49 13.95 29.61 17.59
N GLU A 50 12.86 30.10 18.18
CA GLU A 50 12.81 30.31 19.64
C GLU A 50 11.62 29.67 20.40
N ASP A 51 10.59 29.12 19.74
CA ASP A 51 9.36 28.71 20.45
C ASP A 51 8.80 27.30 20.12
N ALA A 52 9.66 26.29 19.92
CA ALA A 52 9.24 24.90 19.62
C ALA A 52 9.47 23.89 20.76
N ALA A 53 9.55 24.35 22.02
CA ALA A 53 9.69 23.47 23.18
C ALA A 53 8.31 23.05 23.75
N SER A 54 7.65 22.03 23.17
CA SER A 54 6.67 21.19 23.93
C SER A 54 6.17 19.92 23.21
N TYR A 55 6.41 19.73 21.91
CA TYR A 55 6.27 18.39 21.31
C TYR A 55 7.65 17.75 21.31
N ALA A 56 7.92 16.88 22.28
CA ALA A 56 9.11 16.04 22.27
C ALA A 56 9.09 15.23 20.96
N LYS A 57 9.78 15.73 19.93
CA LYS A 57 9.99 14.99 18.69
C LYS A 57 10.74 13.71 19.07
N PRO A 58 10.32 12.54 18.54
CA PRO A 58 11.06 11.30 18.73
C PRO A 58 12.54 11.55 18.43
N THR A 59 13.42 10.99 19.25
CA THR A 59 14.84 11.04 18.95
C THR A 59 15.10 10.36 17.59
N PRO A 60 16.12 10.76 16.83
CA PRO A 60 16.45 10.12 15.55
C PRO A 60 16.63 8.60 15.66
N ALA A 61 17.05 8.11 16.84
CA ALA A 61 17.16 6.68 17.11
C ALA A 61 15.79 5.99 17.29
N GLU A 62 14.83 6.65 17.94
CA GLU A 62 13.46 6.14 18.09
C GLU A 62 12.69 6.15 16.77
N GLU A 63 12.89 7.19 15.96
CA GLU A 63 12.30 7.25 14.61
C GLU A 63 12.86 6.14 13.72
N LYS A 64 14.19 5.99 13.70
CA LYS A 64 14.86 4.94 12.92
C LYS A 64 14.47 3.52 13.38
N ALA A 65 14.31 3.31 14.68
CA ALA A 65 13.84 2.03 15.21
C ALA A 65 12.41 1.72 14.79
N ARG A 66 11.51 2.72 14.79
CA ARG A 66 10.14 2.59 14.27
C ARG A 66 10.10 2.34 12.77
N GLU A 67 10.91 3.04 12.00
CA GLU A 67 11.00 2.87 10.55
C GLU A 67 11.48 1.46 10.21
N THR A 68 12.53 0.98 10.86
CA THR A 68 13.10 -0.36 10.60
C THR A 68 12.09 -1.48 10.91
N ALA A 69 11.38 -1.37 12.03
CA ALA A 69 10.37 -2.36 12.43
C ALA A 69 9.15 -2.38 11.47
N ASN A 70 8.66 -1.21 11.06
CA ASN A 70 7.54 -1.13 10.12
C ASN A 70 7.95 -1.47 8.69
N SER A 71 9.19 -1.17 8.31
CA SER A 71 9.78 -1.50 7.00
C SER A 71 9.73 -2.99 6.74
N SER A 72 10.10 -3.83 7.71
CA SER A 72 10.18 -5.28 7.49
C SER A 72 8.82 -5.93 7.23
N VAL A 73 7.79 -5.55 8.01
CA VAL A 73 6.42 -6.06 7.78
C VAL A 73 5.88 -5.59 6.44
N ARG A 74 6.21 -4.35 6.07
CA ARG A 74 5.76 -3.75 4.82
C ARG A 74 6.43 -4.36 3.59
N GLU A 75 7.74 -4.62 3.66
CA GLU A 75 8.51 -5.29 2.61
C GLU A 75 7.94 -6.68 2.32
N VAL A 76 7.69 -7.48 3.35
CA VAL A 76 7.08 -8.82 3.19
C VAL A 76 5.71 -8.74 2.51
N LEU A 77 4.93 -7.73 2.84
CA LEU A 77 3.61 -7.51 2.27
C LEU A 77 3.70 -7.06 0.80
N ASP A 78 4.61 -6.13 0.49
CA ASP A 78 4.86 -5.65 -0.87
C ASP A 78 5.38 -6.79 -1.77
N ASP A 79 6.29 -7.64 -1.28
CA ASP A 79 6.79 -8.82 -1.98
C ASP A 79 5.67 -9.84 -2.28
N ALA A 80 4.83 -10.11 -1.27
CA ALA A 80 3.69 -11.01 -1.44
C ALA A 80 2.69 -10.45 -2.47
N ASN A 81 2.46 -9.13 -2.45
CA ASN A 81 1.64 -8.46 -3.43
C ASN A 81 2.24 -8.53 -4.83
N ASP A 82 3.54 -8.31 -5.00
CA ASP A 82 4.23 -8.40 -6.28
C ASP A 82 4.05 -9.79 -6.91
N VAL A 83 4.13 -10.86 -6.12
CA VAL A 83 3.85 -12.23 -6.57
C VAL A 83 2.38 -12.39 -7.00
N VAL A 84 1.44 -11.84 -6.22
CA VAL A 84 0.00 -11.94 -6.49
C VAL A 84 -0.40 -11.14 -7.75
N ILE A 85 0.20 -9.96 -7.97
CA ILE A 85 -0.13 -9.09 -9.11
C ILE A 85 0.72 -9.37 -10.34
N ALA A 86 1.81 -10.16 -10.24
CA ALA A 86 2.71 -10.48 -11.34
C ALA A 86 2.02 -10.83 -12.67
N PRO A 87 0.91 -11.60 -12.71
CA PRO A 87 0.19 -11.90 -13.96
C PRO A 87 -0.40 -10.66 -14.66
N PHE A 88 -0.58 -9.55 -13.94
CA PHE A 88 -1.18 -8.30 -14.41
C PHE A 88 -0.18 -7.15 -14.49
N ALA A 89 1.07 -7.37 -14.09
CA ALA A 89 2.09 -6.31 -13.97
C ALA A 89 2.31 -5.56 -15.29
N SER A 90 2.28 -6.27 -16.42
CA SER A 90 2.47 -5.71 -17.77
C SER A 90 1.42 -4.68 -18.19
N ILE A 91 0.27 -4.64 -17.51
CA ILE A 91 -0.81 -3.70 -17.82
C ILE A 91 -0.47 -2.28 -17.34
N GLY A 92 0.34 -2.17 -16.27
CA GLY A 92 0.76 -0.90 -15.69
C GLY A 92 2.03 -0.30 -16.29
N ASP A 93 2.80 -1.07 -17.08
CA ASP A 93 4.16 -0.70 -17.50
C ASP A 93 4.23 0.53 -18.40
N GLY A 94 3.15 0.87 -19.10
CA GLY A 94 3.07 2.08 -19.95
C GLY A 94 2.81 3.38 -19.19
N SER A 95 2.69 3.35 -17.86
CA SER A 95 2.41 4.55 -17.06
C SER A 95 3.69 5.17 -16.48
N ASP A 96 3.90 6.45 -16.76
CA ASP A 96 4.96 7.26 -16.13
C ASP A 96 4.68 7.56 -14.65
N SER A 97 3.43 7.39 -14.21
CA SER A 97 3.04 7.57 -12.81
C SER A 97 3.18 6.26 -12.02
N GLY A 98 3.70 6.35 -10.79
CA GLY A 98 3.71 5.21 -9.86
C GLY A 98 2.31 4.66 -9.59
N TRP A 99 1.29 5.52 -9.63
CA TRP A 99 -0.12 5.13 -9.53
C TRP A 99 -0.57 4.22 -10.66
N GLY A 100 -0.23 4.51 -11.92
CA GLY A 100 -0.58 3.62 -13.02
C GLY A 100 0.23 2.33 -12.98
N ARG A 101 1.51 2.40 -12.59
CA ARG A 101 2.42 1.24 -12.59
C ARG A 101 2.09 0.21 -11.51
N ARG A 102 1.60 0.65 -10.33
CA ARG A 102 1.22 -0.24 -9.21
C ARG A 102 -0.29 -0.33 -8.99
N GLY A 103 -1.02 0.76 -9.18
CA GLY A 103 -2.45 0.82 -8.92
C GLY A 103 -3.30 0.08 -9.95
N ILE A 104 -2.97 0.17 -11.25
CA ILE A 104 -3.73 -0.53 -12.29
C ILE A 104 -3.64 -2.06 -12.12
N PRO A 105 -2.44 -2.67 -12.00
CA PRO A 105 -2.34 -4.12 -11.75
C PRO A 105 -3.03 -4.54 -10.46
N ALA A 106 -2.90 -3.77 -9.37
CA ALA A 106 -3.53 -4.08 -8.09
C ALA A 106 -5.06 -4.04 -8.16
N LEU A 107 -5.65 -3.05 -8.86
CA LEU A 107 -7.10 -2.98 -9.06
C LEU A 107 -7.63 -4.16 -9.88
N ILE A 108 -6.91 -4.56 -10.92
CA ILE A 108 -7.27 -5.71 -11.74
C ILE A 108 -7.19 -6.99 -10.93
N ALA A 109 -6.11 -7.17 -10.16
CA ALA A 109 -5.95 -8.31 -9.25
C ALA A 109 -7.09 -8.37 -8.21
N LEU A 110 -7.48 -7.23 -7.62
CA LEU A 110 -8.60 -7.16 -6.68
C LEU A 110 -9.93 -7.54 -7.35
N LEU A 111 -10.14 -7.12 -8.60
CA LEU A 111 -11.36 -7.44 -9.33
C LEU A 111 -11.43 -8.92 -9.71
N VAL A 112 -10.31 -9.51 -10.14
CA VAL A 112 -10.23 -10.93 -10.49
C VAL A 112 -10.31 -11.81 -9.24
N TYR A 113 -9.54 -11.50 -8.20
CA TYR A 113 -9.43 -12.35 -7.01
C TYR A 113 -10.48 -12.07 -5.93
N GLY A 114 -10.93 -10.83 -5.80
CA GLY A 114 -11.97 -10.44 -4.86
C GLY A 114 -13.36 -10.66 -5.45
N PHE A 115 -13.69 -9.92 -6.52
CA PHE A 115 -15.01 -10.00 -7.13
C PHE A 115 -15.21 -11.32 -7.90
N GLY A 116 -14.23 -11.74 -8.71
CA GLY A 116 -14.31 -12.97 -9.50
C GLY A 116 -14.47 -14.23 -8.64
N PHE A 117 -13.59 -14.45 -7.65
CA PHE A 117 -13.73 -15.62 -6.76
C PHE A 117 -14.89 -15.48 -5.76
N GLY A 118 -15.23 -14.28 -5.31
CA GLY A 118 -16.42 -14.04 -4.47
C GLY A 118 -17.72 -14.40 -5.19
N PHE A 119 -17.85 -14.00 -6.47
CA PHE A 119 -18.98 -14.35 -7.32
C PHE A 119 -19.04 -15.86 -7.62
N LEU A 120 -17.91 -16.48 -7.99
CA LEU A 120 -17.83 -17.94 -8.19
C LEU A 120 -18.19 -18.72 -6.93
N ALA A 121 -17.73 -18.28 -5.76
CA ALA A 121 -18.06 -18.91 -4.48
C ALA A 121 -19.55 -18.79 -4.14
N ARG A 122 -20.20 -17.68 -4.52
CA ARG A 122 -21.63 -17.48 -4.34
C ARG A 122 -22.46 -18.35 -5.29
N PHE A 123 -22.05 -18.43 -6.56
CA PHE A 123 -22.66 -19.28 -7.58
C PHE A 123 -22.53 -20.77 -7.24
N ALA A 124 -21.33 -21.23 -6.84
CA ALA A 124 -21.07 -22.62 -6.48
C ALA A 124 -21.76 -23.08 -5.17
N THR A 125 -22.24 -22.14 -4.34
CA THR A 125 -23.02 -22.45 -3.13
C THR A 125 -24.53 -22.40 -3.39
N GLY A 126 -24.97 -22.22 -4.64
CA GLY A 126 -26.39 -22.20 -5.01
C GLY A 126 -27.19 -21.03 -4.41
N ARG A 127 -26.50 -19.95 -4.01
CA ARG A 127 -27.13 -18.70 -3.55
C ARG A 127 -27.06 -17.66 -4.67
N GLY A 128 -27.73 -17.96 -5.78
CA GLY A 128 -28.12 -16.98 -6.79
C GLY A 128 -29.38 -16.25 -6.33
#